data_AF-A0A5C5FVN0-F1
#
_entry.id   AF-A0A5C5FVN0-F1
#
_cell.length_a   1.000
_cell.length_b   1.000
_cell.length_c   1.000
_cell.angle_alpha   90.00
_cell.angle_beta   90.00
_cell.angle_gamma   90.00
#
_symmetry.space_group_name_H-M   'P 1'
#
loop_
_entity.id
_entity.type
_entity.pdbx_description
1 polymer ?
#
loop_
_entity_poly.entity_id
_entity_poly.type
_entity_poly.pdbx_seq_one_letter_code
_entity_poly.pdbx_strand_id
1 'polypeptide(L)'
;MDDGASVASGDGLAEDDGGDYKPGARAGRGGARRSDFGVAGGGAGAAGDNKLVKPKKIKQHNLTSGTFSIPPIPRNADGSIRLPTSVGIMQIKSLGTVDTRDGFHTERYIFPVGFEATRRYPSMVDRTGTTEYTCRITDGGDGNPRFELHPSDQPGVVISSGTPTGAWTQVVKATNKLRERNHSNSVSGPDYYGLSHNVVKAMIQELPGADQVPGYIWQHFVE
;
A
#
# COMPACT_ATOMS: atom_id res chain seq x y z
N MET A 1 4.43 -38.77 33.42
CA MET A 1 5.45 -38.26 32.48
C MET A 1 4.67 -37.41 31.49
N ASP A 2 4.33 -36.23 31.98
CA ASP A 2 3.81 -35.10 31.25
C ASP A 2 4.87 -34.60 30.26
N ASP A 3 4.43 -34.11 29.10
CA ASP A 3 4.82 -32.80 28.60
C ASP A 3 3.89 -32.41 27.45
N GLY A 4 2.75 -31.83 27.84
CA GLY A 4 1.91 -31.02 26.97
C GLY A 4 2.51 -29.62 26.88
N ALA A 5 3.10 -29.27 25.73
CA ALA A 5 3.48 -27.90 25.41
C ALA A 5 2.33 -27.23 24.65
N SER A 6 1.37 -26.71 25.43
CA SER A 6 0.47 -25.65 25.01
C SER A 6 1.24 -24.34 25.05
N VAL A 7 1.46 -23.73 23.88
CA VAL A 7 1.86 -22.32 23.80
C VAL A 7 0.74 -21.56 23.11
N ALA A 8 -0.11 -20.99 23.96
CA ALA A 8 -1.02 -19.93 23.58
C ALA A 8 -0.19 -18.67 23.28
N SER A 9 -0.17 -18.24 22.03
CA SER A 9 0.22 -16.88 21.65
C SER A 9 -1.07 -16.17 21.26
N GLY A 10 -1.64 -15.45 22.23
CA GLY A 10 -2.72 -14.51 22.00
C GLY A 10 -2.17 -13.28 21.29
N ASP A 11 -2.08 -13.34 19.96
CA ASP A 11 -2.03 -12.14 19.15
C ASP A 11 -3.46 -11.66 18.97
N GLY A 12 -3.77 -10.52 19.61
CA GLY A 12 -5.02 -9.81 19.40
C GLY A 12 -5.22 -9.57 17.91
N LEU A 13 -6.34 -10.07 17.39
CA LEU A 13 -6.77 -9.87 16.02
C LEU A 13 -6.82 -8.35 15.76
N ALA A 14 -5.92 -7.87 14.91
CA ALA A 14 -6.02 -6.53 14.36
C ALA A 14 -7.37 -6.41 13.65
N GLU A 15 -8.17 -5.43 14.08
CA GLU A 15 -9.48 -5.18 13.49
C GLU A 15 -9.33 -4.88 11.99
N ASP A 16 -10.07 -5.65 11.21
CA ASP A 16 -10.23 -5.57 9.76
C ASP A 16 -10.87 -4.22 9.38
N ASP A 17 -10.05 -3.27 8.90
CA ASP A 17 -10.54 -2.00 8.38
C ASP A 17 -9.77 -1.57 7.10
N GLY A 18 -9.52 -2.55 6.23
CA GLY A 18 -8.79 -2.44 4.95
C GLY A 18 -9.47 -1.54 3.92
N GLY A 19 -9.61 -0.24 4.23
CA GLY A 19 -10.02 0.81 3.32
C GLY A 19 -8.94 1.04 2.26
N ASP A 20 -8.95 0.19 1.24
CA ASP A 20 -8.01 0.20 0.14
C ASP A 20 -7.98 1.57 -0.55
N TYR A 21 -6.83 2.25 -0.39
CA TYR A 21 -6.40 3.41 -1.15
C TYR A 21 -6.90 3.33 -2.61
N LYS A 22 -7.60 4.37 -3.07
CA LYS A 22 -8.04 4.53 -4.46
C LYS A 22 -7.34 5.74 -5.06
N PRO A 23 -6.46 5.56 -6.06
CA PRO A 23 -5.79 6.69 -6.69
C PRO A 23 -6.82 7.63 -7.30
N GLY A 24 -6.69 8.92 -7.01
CA GLY A 24 -7.60 9.95 -7.49
C GLY A 24 -7.50 10.08 -9.01
N ALA A 25 -8.51 9.62 -9.74
CA ALA A 25 -8.58 9.80 -11.19
C ALA A 25 -8.85 11.28 -11.51
N ARG A 26 -7.81 12.09 -11.72
CA ARG A 26 -7.95 13.39 -12.37
C ARG A 26 -7.42 13.29 -13.80
N ALA A 27 -8.32 12.85 -14.69
CA ALA A 27 -8.08 12.82 -16.12
C ALA A 27 -7.80 14.23 -16.64
N GLY A 28 -6.61 14.46 -17.20
CA GLY A 28 -6.28 15.65 -17.96
C GLY A 28 -7.18 15.76 -19.19
N ARG A 29 -7.90 16.88 -19.32
CA ARG A 29 -8.63 17.22 -20.55
C ARG A 29 -7.62 17.59 -21.65
N GLY A 30 -7.22 16.62 -22.46
CA GLY A 30 -6.60 16.85 -23.76
C GLY A 30 -7.67 17.10 -24.82
N GLY A 31 -7.79 18.34 -25.29
CA GLY A 31 -8.70 18.70 -26.38
C GLY A 31 -8.11 18.32 -27.74
N ALA A 32 -8.72 17.35 -28.42
CA ALA A 32 -8.51 17.12 -29.84
C ALA A 32 -9.74 17.61 -30.61
N ARG A 33 -9.58 18.67 -31.39
CA ARG A 33 -10.56 19.15 -32.36
C ARG A 33 -10.40 18.35 -33.65
N ARG A 34 -11.50 17.80 -34.17
CA ARG A 34 -11.64 17.39 -35.58
C ARG A 34 -13.01 17.84 -36.09
N SER A 35 -12.96 18.32 -37.32
CA SER A 35 -14.04 18.85 -38.17
C SER A 35 -14.96 17.74 -38.70
N ASP A 36 -16.23 18.08 -38.96
CA ASP A 36 -16.85 18.10 -40.31
C ASP A 36 -18.39 17.89 -40.30
N PHE A 37 -19.06 18.79 -41.02
CA PHE A 37 -20.34 18.75 -41.78
C PHE A 37 -21.60 17.99 -41.29
N GLY A 38 -22.76 18.67 -41.32
CA GLY A 38 -24.07 18.01 -41.47
C GLY A 38 -25.31 18.84 -41.09
N VAL A 39 -26.23 19.00 -42.04
CA VAL A 39 -27.44 19.86 -42.12
C VAL A 39 -28.59 19.56 -41.12
N ALA A 40 -29.43 20.58 -40.95
CA ALA A 40 -30.67 20.81 -40.20
C ALA A 40 -31.75 19.70 -40.09
N GLY A 41 -32.53 19.78 -39.00
CA GLY A 41 -33.87 19.19 -38.83
C GLY A 41 -34.40 19.37 -37.40
N GLY A 42 -35.50 20.10 -37.21
CA GLY A 42 -36.06 20.45 -35.89
C GLY A 42 -36.99 19.40 -35.28
N GLY A 43 -37.35 19.60 -34.01
CA GLY A 43 -38.53 18.98 -33.39
C GLY A 43 -38.36 18.48 -31.95
N ALA A 44 -38.97 19.23 -31.01
CA ALA A 44 -39.64 18.78 -29.78
C ALA A 44 -38.87 17.99 -28.68
N GLY A 45 -38.62 18.69 -27.57
CA GLY A 45 -39.10 18.30 -26.23
C GLY A 45 -38.65 16.96 -25.64
N ALA A 46 -37.60 17.01 -24.81
CA ALA A 46 -37.44 16.09 -23.68
C ALA A 46 -36.79 16.85 -22.51
N ALA A 47 -37.53 16.97 -21.40
CA ALA A 47 -37.04 17.53 -20.15
C ALA A 47 -35.88 16.67 -19.64
N GLY A 48 -34.68 17.27 -19.58
CA GLY A 48 -33.50 16.63 -19.03
C GLY A 48 -33.55 16.65 -17.50
N ASP A 49 -33.70 15.49 -16.88
CA ASP A 49 -33.41 15.27 -15.46
C ASP A 49 -31.93 15.55 -15.20
N ASN A 50 -31.62 16.76 -14.76
CA ASN A 50 -30.31 17.11 -14.23
C ASN A 50 -30.12 16.45 -12.86
N LYS A 51 -29.81 15.15 -12.83
CA LYS A 51 -29.30 14.50 -11.62
C LYS A 51 -27.89 15.04 -11.35
N LEU A 52 -27.82 16.08 -10.51
CA LEU A 52 -26.61 16.45 -9.81
C LEU A 52 -26.01 15.19 -9.18
N VAL A 53 -24.87 14.75 -9.71
CA VAL A 53 -24.04 13.72 -9.10
C VAL A 53 -23.56 14.31 -7.78
N LYS A 54 -24.26 13.96 -6.69
CA LYS A 54 -23.85 14.33 -5.34
C LYS A 54 -22.42 13.79 -5.13
N PRO A 55 -21.47 14.61 -4.65
CA PRO A 55 -20.14 14.13 -4.34
C PRO A 55 -20.29 12.99 -3.32
N LYS A 56 -19.70 11.83 -3.63
CA LYS A 56 -19.65 10.71 -2.69
C LYS A 56 -18.90 11.20 -1.46
N LYS A 57 -19.60 11.32 -0.33
CA LYS A 57 -18.97 11.60 0.97
C LYS A 57 -17.91 10.54 1.21
N ILE A 58 -16.65 10.97 1.27
CA ILE A 58 -15.56 10.16 1.79
C ILE A 58 -15.99 9.83 3.22
N LYS A 59 -16.11 8.53 3.53
CA LYS A 59 -16.30 8.10 4.91
C LYS A 59 -15.05 8.54 5.66
N GLN A 60 -15.16 9.59 6.47
CA GLN A 60 -14.15 9.88 7.47
C GLN A 60 -14.08 8.66 8.38
N HIS A 61 -12.99 7.91 8.31
CA HIS A 61 -12.65 6.99 9.39
C HIS A 61 -12.20 7.88 10.55
N ASN A 62 -12.69 7.61 11.76
CA ASN A 62 -12.34 8.35 12.98
C ASN A 62 -10.89 8.06 13.42
N LEU A 63 -9.92 8.14 12.51
CA LEU A 63 -8.53 7.94 12.84
C LEU A 63 -8.05 9.16 13.63
N THR A 64 -7.52 8.93 14.82
CA THR A 64 -6.93 9.96 15.68
C THR A 64 -5.46 9.64 15.89
N SER A 65 -4.68 10.66 16.26
CA SER A 65 -3.31 10.45 16.75
C SER A 65 -3.33 9.52 17.97
N GLY A 66 -2.51 8.48 17.93
CA GLY A 66 -2.30 7.55 19.03
C GLY A 66 -0.85 7.52 19.48
N THR A 67 -0.61 6.95 20.66
CA THR A 67 0.73 6.69 21.21
C THR A 67 0.97 5.19 21.23
N PHE A 68 2.09 4.74 20.67
CA PHE A 68 2.45 3.32 20.60
C PHE A 68 3.85 3.09 21.16
N SER A 69 4.00 2.04 21.96
CA SER A 69 5.33 1.54 22.35
C SER A 69 5.91 0.71 21.20
N ILE A 70 7.18 0.94 20.88
CA ILE A 70 7.94 0.21 19.87
C ILE A 70 9.27 -0.25 20.46
N PRO A 71 9.88 -1.33 19.96
CA PRO A 71 11.24 -1.67 20.34
C PRO A 71 12.22 -0.58 19.85
N PRO A 72 13.41 -0.46 20.49
CA PRO A 72 14.44 0.47 20.06
C PRO A 72 14.84 0.25 18.59
N ILE A 73 14.94 1.35 17.84
CA ILE A 73 15.32 1.31 16.42
C ILE A 73 16.85 1.31 16.33
N PRO A 74 17.47 0.33 15.64
CA PRO A 74 18.92 0.33 15.43
C PRO A 74 19.37 1.59 14.68
N ARG A 75 20.35 2.30 15.22
CA ARG A 75 20.91 3.54 14.65
C ARG A 75 22.42 3.44 14.42
N ASN A 76 22.91 4.20 13.46
CA ASN A 76 24.34 4.45 13.23
C ASN A 76 24.86 5.47 14.26
N ALA A 77 26.18 5.66 14.30
CA ALA A 77 26.82 6.60 15.22
C ALA A 77 26.39 8.08 15.00
N ASP A 78 25.93 8.41 13.79
CA ASP A 78 25.39 9.73 13.43
C ASP A 78 23.90 9.91 13.76
N GLY A 79 23.25 8.90 14.36
CA GLY A 79 21.83 8.90 14.71
C GLY A 79 20.89 8.46 13.59
N SER A 80 21.40 8.27 12.36
CA SER A 80 20.60 7.77 11.25
C SER A 80 20.16 6.32 11.47
N ILE A 81 18.99 5.96 10.95
CA ILE A 81 18.47 4.59 11.05
C ILE A 81 19.41 3.63 10.30
N ARG A 82 19.82 2.56 10.98
CA ARG A 82 20.71 1.55 10.41
C ARG A 82 19.91 0.55 9.55
N LEU A 83 20.14 0.57 8.25
CA LEU A 83 19.55 -0.36 7.29
C LEU A 83 20.59 -1.36 6.71
N PRO A 84 20.19 -2.57 6.29
CA PRO A 84 18.85 -3.13 6.44
C PRO A 84 18.51 -3.45 7.90
N THR A 85 17.24 -3.34 8.27
CA THR A 85 16.75 -3.69 9.62
C THR A 85 15.59 -4.67 9.56
N SER A 86 15.57 -5.62 10.49
CA SER A 86 14.51 -6.62 10.58
C SER A 86 13.35 -6.07 11.41
N VAL A 87 12.14 -6.16 10.87
CA VAL A 87 10.91 -5.73 11.53
C VAL A 87 9.87 -6.84 11.38
N GLY A 88 9.70 -7.63 12.44
CA GLY A 88 8.87 -8.84 12.41
C GLY A 88 9.36 -9.84 11.35
N ILE A 89 8.48 -10.23 10.44
CA ILE A 89 8.79 -11.15 9.32
C ILE A 89 9.38 -10.45 8.08
N MET A 90 9.66 -9.15 8.19
CA MET A 90 10.11 -8.32 7.08
C MET A 90 11.53 -7.81 7.29
N GLN A 91 12.24 -7.58 6.20
CA GLN A 91 13.51 -6.86 6.21
C GLN A 91 13.35 -5.55 5.45
N ILE A 92 13.50 -4.42 6.14
CA ILE A 92 13.47 -3.10 5.52
C ILE A 92 14.85 -2.81 4.95
N LYS A 93 14.94 -2.61 3.64
CA LYS A 93 16.20 -2.39 2.91
C LYS A 93 16.42 -0.91 2.59
N SER A 94 15.35 -0.18 2.29
CA SER A 94 15.36 1.26 2.03
C SER A 94 14.06 1.88 2.52
N LEU A 95 14.12 3.03 3.18
CA LEU A 95 12.94 3.80 3.58
C LEU A 95 12.44 4.74 2.47
N GLY A 96 13.25 5.01 1.44
CA GLY A 96 12.91 5.90 0.34
C GLY A 96 12.92 7.38 0.72
N THR A 97 12.18 8.18 -0.05
CA THR A 97 12.03 9.63 0.13
C THR A 97 10.55 10.01 0.15
N VAL A 98 10.18 10.89 1.07
CA VAL A 98 8.81 11.38 1.18
C VAL A 98 8.45 12.23 -0.02
N ASP A 99 7.25 12.03 -0.53
CA ASP A 99 6.65 12.85 -1.57
C ASP A 99 5.31 13.40 -1.07
N THR A 100 5.12 14.71 -1.19
CA THR A 100 3.95 15.41 -0.65
C THR A 100 2.79 15.52 -1.65
N ARG A 101 2.92 14.94 -2.87
CA ARG A 101 1.82 14.90 -3.84
C ARG A 101 0.70 14.00 -3.30
N ASP A 102 -0.55 14.40 -3.57
CA ASP A 102 -1.76 13.74 -3.05
C ASP A 102 -1.81 12.21 -3.23
N GLY A 103 -1.19 11.69 -4.30
CA GLY A 103 -1.15 10.26 -4.58
C GLY A 103 -0.25 9.44 -3.64
N PHE A 104 0.71 10.06 -2.95
CA PHE A 104 1.76 9.35 -2.20
C PHE A 104 1.47 9.23 -0.70
N HIS A 105 0.25 9.52 -0.27
CA HIS A 105 -0.13 9.40 1.13
C HIS A 105 -1.64 9.17 1.30
N THR A 106 -2.01 8.72 2.49
CA THR A 106 -3.36 8.77 3.04
C THR A 106 -3.32 9.39 4.43
N GLU A 107 -4.47 9.54 5.08
CA GLU A 107 -4.52 9.91 6.51
C GLU A 107 -3.73 8.92 7.39
N ARG A 108 -3.53 7.67 6.94
CA ARG A 108 -2.90 6.59 7.73
C ARG A 108 -1.47 6.25 7.31
N TYR A 109 -1.11 6.46 6.05
CA TYR A 109 0.16 5.98 5.49
C TYR A 109 0.84 7.04 4.65
N ILE A 110 2.16 7.10 4.72
CA ILE A 110 3.01 7.76 3.73
C ILE A 110 3.59 6.65 2.85
N PHE A 111 3.71 6.89 1.54
CA PHE A 111 4.25 5.95 0.55
C PHE A 111 5.54 6.52 -0.05
N PRO A 112 6.70 6.37 0.62
CA PRO A 112 7.95 6.97 0.15
C PRO A 112 8.40 6.37 -1.19
N VAL A 113 8.84 7.22 -2.12
CA VAL A 113 9.44 6.76 -3.38
C VAL A 113 10.81 6.16 -3.09
N GLY A 114 11.07 4.96 -3.62
CA GLY A 114 12.30 4.21 -3.34
C GLY A 114 12.25 3.40 -2.04
N PHE A 115 11.09 3.30 -1.38
CA PHE A 115 10.89 2.35 -0.29
C PHE A 115 11.13 0.93 -0.80
N GLU A 116 11.91 0.13 -0.05
CA GLU A 116 12.20 -1.26 -0.36
C GLU A 116 12.15 -2.11 0.91
N ALA A 117 11.38 -3.18 0.87
CA ALA A 117 11.32 -4.19 1.92
C ALA A 117 11.25 -5.59 1.31
N THR A 118 11.71 -6.61 2.04
CA THR A 118 11.49 -8.00 1.65
C THR A 118 10.66 -8.76 2.66
N ARG A 119 9.88 -9.71 2.15
CA ARG A 119 9.21 -10.72 2.97
C ARG A 119 9.18 -12.07 2.27
N ARG A 120 9.23 -13.13 3.07
CA ARG A 120 9.02 -14.49 2.56
C ARG A 120 7.52 -14.76 2.41
N TYR A 121 7.13 -15.32 1.29
CA TYR A 121 5.76 -15.77 1.03
C TYR A 121 5.80 -17.02 0.12
N PRO A 122 4.75 -17.84 0.09
CA PRO A 122 4.53 -18.83 -0.96
C PRO A 122 4.99 -18.45 -2.36
N SER A 123 5.71 -19.36 -3.03
CA SER A 123 6.10 -19.18 -4.43
C SER A 123 4.88 -19.27 -5.36
N MET A 124 4.87 -18.43 -6.40
CA MET A 124 3.88 -18.50 -7.48
C MET A 124 4.20 -19.57 -8.54
N VAL A 125 5.37 -20.20 -8.48
CA VAL A 125 5.83 -21.20 -9.47
C VAL A 125 6.22 -22.54 -8.85
N ASP A 126 6.55 -22.58 -7.56
CA ASP A 126 6.76 -23.81 -6.80
C ASP A 126 5.60 -24.02 -5.80
N ARG A 127 4.84 -25.10 -6.02
CA ARG A 127 3.66 -25.44 -5.20
C ARG A 127 4.01 -25.63 -3.73
N THR A 128 5.20 -26.15 -3.44
CA THR A 128 5.65 -26.49 -2.08
C THR A 128 6.58 -25.45 -1.47
N GLY A 129 7.23 -24.64 -2.30
CA GLY A 129 8.22 -23.66 -1.90
C GLY A 129 7.69 -22.34 -1.35
N THR A 130 8.63 -21.60 -0.78
CA THR A 130 8.50 -20.17 -0.47
C THR A 130 9.63 -19.43 -1.16
N THR A 131 9.36 -18.18 -1.52
CA THR A 131 10.32 -17.29 -2.17
C THR A 131 10.33 -15.96 -1.42
N GLU A 132 11.43 -15.22 -1.55
CA GLU A 132 11.46 -13.82 -1.11
C GLU A 132 10.76 -12.95 -2.16
N TYR A 133 9.88 -12.07 -1.71
CA TYR A 133 9.31 -11.00 -2.52
C TYR A 133 9.92 -9.68 -2.07
N THR A 134 10.52 -8.95 -3.00
CA THR A 134 10.94 -7.57 -2.76
C THR A 134 9.80 -6.63 -3.12
N CYS A 135 9.27 -5.96 -2.09
CA CYS A 135 8.28 -4.90 -2.17
C CYS A 135 8.99 -3.59 -2.49
N ARG A 136 8.57 -2.89 -3.54
CA ARG A 136 9.07 -1.56 -3.90
C ARG A 136 7.93 -0.58 -4.10
N ILE A 137 8.18 0.67 -3.71
CA ILE A 137 7.32 1.80 -4.06
C ILE A 137 8.10 2.70 -5.01
N THR A 138 7.61 2.87 -6.24
CA THR A 138 8.23 3.68 -7.29
C THR A 138 7.32 4.83 -7.68
N ASP A 139 7.86 5.88 -8.30
CA ASP A 139 7.04 6.95 -8.89
C ASP A 139 6.46 6.46 -10.22
N GLY A 140 5.13 6.45 -10.35
CA GLY A 140 4.44 6.05 -11.58
C GLY A 140 4.47 7.09 -12.70
N GLY A 141 4.98 8.30 -12.45
CA GLY A 141 5.07 9.41 -13.40
C GLY A 141 3.75 10.14 -13.67
N ASP A 142 2.63 9.62 -13.15
CA ASP A 142 1.28 10.19 -13.26
C ASP A 142 0.83 10.87 -11.97
N GLY A 143 1.77 11.22 -11.09
CA GLY A 143 1.50 11.77 -9.77
C GLY A 143 0.99 10.75 -8.76
N ASN A 144 1.06 9.45 -9.07
CA ASN A 144 0.69 8.36 -8.17
C ASN A 144 1.84 7.35 -8.03
N PRO A 145 1.99 6.70 -6.87
CA PRO A 145 2.96 5.64 -6.68
C PRO A 145 2.63 4.41 -7.55
N ARG A 146 3.64 3.56 -7.72
CA ARG A 146 3.50 2.18 -8.19
C ARG A 146 4.03 1.25 -7.13
N PHE A 147 3.22 0.25 -6.81
CA PHE A 147 3.52 -0.78 -5.84
C PHE A 147 3.96 -2.02 -6.60
N GLU A 148 5.24 -2.34 -6.51
CA GLU A 148 5.88 -3.42 -7.25
C GLU A 148 6.32 -4.55 -6.33
N LEU A 149 6.12 -5.79 -6.79
CA LEU A 149 6.63 -7.00 -6.17
C LEU A 149 7.57 -7.72 -7.14
N HIS A 150 8.78 -7.99 -6.67
CA HIS A 150 9.84 -8.68 -7.40
C HIS A 150 10.11 -10.04 -6.72
N PRO A 151 9.52 -11.15 -7.22
CA PRO A 151 9.77 -12.51 -6.71
C PRO A 151 11.20 -12.99 -7.03
N SER A 152 11.94 -13.44 -6.02
CA SER A 152 13.35 -13.88 -6.19
C SER A 152 13.53 -15.13 -7.06
N ASP A 153 12.49 -15.96 -7.17
CA ASP A 153 12.46 -17.21 -7.94
C ASP A 153 11.94 -17.02 -9.38
N GLN A 154 11.57 -15.80 -9.75
CA GLN A 154 11.21 -15.43 -11.12
C GLN A 154 11.91 -14.13 -11.54
N PRO A 155 13.24 -14.17 -11.78
CA PRO A 155 13.99 -12.98 -12.19
C PRO A 155 13.40 -12.32 -13.44
N GLY A 156 13.27 -10.99 -13.40
CA GLY A 156 12.68 -10.20 -14.49
C GLY A 156 11.15 -10.10 -14.48
N VAL A 157 10.46 -10.88 -13.65
CA VAL A 157 9.01 -10.70 -13.42
C VAL A 157 8.79 -9.57 -12.44
N VAL A 158 7.92 -8.64 -12.80
CA VAL A 158 7.47 -7.54 -11.94
C VAL A 158 5.96 -7.56 -11.86
N ILE A 159 5.42 -7.65 -10.64
CA ILE A 159 3.99 -7.55 -10.38
C ILE A 159 3.73 -6.14 -9.89
N SER A 160 2.99 -5.35 -10.67
CA SER A 160 2.74 -3.94 -10.39
C SER A 160 1.25 -3.63 -10.23
N SER A 161 0.94 -2.65 -9.41
CA SER A 161 -0.40 -2.13 -9.16
C SER A 161 -0.33 -0.68 -8.70
N GLY A 162 -1.41 0.07 -8.89
CA GLY A 162 -1.57 1.41 -8.29
C GLY A 162 -1.84 1.37 -6.80
N THR A 163 -2.11 0.20 -6.21
CA THR A 163 -2.38 0.03 -4.77
C THR A 163 -1.58 -1.15 -4.21
N PRO A 164 -1.16 -1.12 -2.93
CA PRO A 164 -0.39 -2.21 -2.33
C PRO A 164 -1.20 -3.52 -2.27
N THR A 165 -2.51 -3.41 -1.97
CA THR A 165 -3.43 -4.55 -1.95
C THR A 165 -3.59 -5.16 -3.33
N GLY A 166 -3.66 -4.33 -4.39
CA GLY A 166 -3.76 -4.82 -5.76
C GLY A 166 -2.52 -5.59 -6.23
N ALA A 167 -1.32 -5.20 -5.78
CA ALA A 167 -0.09 -5.93 -6.08
C ALA A 167 -0.10 -7.31 -5.39
N TRP A 168 -0.35 -7.35 -4.08
CA TRP A 168 -0.36 -8.60 -3.31
C TRP A 168 -1.52 -9.53 -3.68
N THR A 169 -2.67 -8.99 -4.06
CA THR A 169 -3.81 -9.80 -4.53
C THR A 169 -3.42 -10.66 -5.74
N GLN A 170 -2.56 -10.16 -6.63
CA GLN A 170 -2.08 -10.95 -7.78
C GLN A 170 -1.23 -12.15 -7.32
N VAL A 171 -0.32 -11.94 -6.38
CA VAL A 171 0.50 -13.01 -5.77
C VAL A 171 -0.38 -14.03 -5.05
N VAL A 172 -1.32 -13.58 -4.23
CA VAL A 172 -2.23 -14.44 -3.47
C VAL A 172 -3.09 -15.29 -4.40
N LYS A 173 -3.65 -14.70 -5.45
CA LYS A 173 -4.42 -15.44 -6.46
C LYS A 173 -3.57 -16.49 -7.17
N ALA A 174 -2.36 -16.14 -7.60
CA ALA A 174 -1.45 -17.07 -8.27
C ALA A 174 -1.05 -18.25 -7.36
N THR A 175 -0.66 -17.96 -6.12
CA THR A 175 -0.28 -18.99 -5.13
C THR A 175 -1.46 -19.89 -4.73
N ASN A 176 -2.66 -19.35 -4.56
CA ASN A 176 -3.86 -20.15 -4.28
C ASN A 176 -4.25 -21.03 -5.47
N LYS A 177 -4.17 -20.51 -6.69
CA LYS A 177 -4.41 -21.28 -7.91
C LYS A 177 -3.43 -22.45 -8.05
N LEU A 178 -2.14 -22.21 -7.82
CA LEU A 178 -1.10 -23.25 -7.90
C LEU A 178 -1.32 -24.39 -6.87
N ARG A 179 -1.96 -24.07 -5.75
CA ARG A 179 -2.20 -25.00 -4.63
C ARG A 179 -3.62 -25.54 -4.56
N GLU A 180 -4.45 -25.27 -5.57
CA GLU A 180 -5.85 -25.71 -5.63
C GLU A 180 -6.65 -25.35 -4.37
N ARG A 181 -6.37 -24.16 -3.79
CA ARG A 181 -7.09 -23.65 -2.62
C ARG A 181 -8.27 -22.79 -3.07
N ASN A 182 -9.47 -23.15 -2.61
CA ASN A 182 -10.71 -22.43 -2.91
C ASN A 182 -10.99 -21.21 -1.99
N HIS A 183 -10.10 -20.90 -1.05
CA HIS A 183 -10.32 -19.81 -0.11
C HIS A 183 -9.76 -18.48 -0.62
N SER A 184 -10.59 -17.44 -0.55
CA SER A 184 -10.17 -16.05 -0.67
C SER A 184 -9.55 -15.61 0.64
N ASN A 185 -8.22 -15.54 0.71
CA ASN A 185 -7.57 -14.84 1.81
C ASN A 185 -7.72 -13.34 1.54
N SER A 186 -8.42 -12.60 2.40
CA SER A 186 -8.27 -11.14 2.37
C SER A 186 -6.83 -10.81 2.74
N VAL A 187 -6.25 -9.84 2.05
CA VAL A 187 -4.89 -9.38 2.31
C VAL A 187 -4.94 -7.88 2.53
N SER A 188 -4.45 -7.45 3.68
CA SER A 188 -4.08 -6.05 3.88
C SER A 188 -2.76 -5.81 3.14
N GLY A 189 -2.84 -5.19 1.97
CA GLY A 189 -1.67 -4.81 1.18
C GLY A 189 -0.65 -3.98 1.96
N PRO A 190 -1.06 -2.92 2.69
CA PRO A 190 -0.15 -2.13 3.51
C PRO A 190 0.61 -2.97 4.54
N ASP A 191 -0.02 -3.96 5.16
CA ASP A 191 0.64 -4.87 6.11
C ASP A 191 1.70 -5.72 5.42
N TYR A 192 1.39 -6.21 4.23
CA TYR A 192 2.32 -7.04 3.45
C TYR A 192 3.48 -6.21 2.85
N TYR A 193 3.32 -4.90 2.70
CA TYR A 193 4.42 -3.96 2.44
C TYR A 193 5.14 -3.51 3.71
N GLY A 194 4.63 -3.84 4.90
CA GLY A 194 5.18 -3.45 6.20
C GLY A 194 4.77 -2.06 6.67
N LEU A 195 4.02 -1.32 5.86
CA LEU A 195 3.62 0.07 6.11
C LEU A 195 2.69 0.22 7.31
N SER A 196 2.00 -0.85 7.71
CA SER A 196 1.19 -0.85 8.93
C SER A 196 1.97 -1.10 10.21
N HIS A 197 3.21 -1.59 10.11
CA HIS A 197 4.01 -1.89 11.29
C HIS A 197 4.44 -0.59 11.98
N ASN A 198 4.22 -0.48 13.30
CA ASN A 198 4.50 0.75 14.06
C ASN A 198 5.96 1.19 13.95
N VAL A 199 6.92 0.25 14.03
CA VAL A 199 8.35 0.53 13.79
C VAL A 199 8.60 1.13 12.41
N VAL A 200 7.95 0.63 11.35
CA VAL A 200 8.12 1.18 9.99
C VAL A 200 7.50 2.57 9.89
N LYS A 201 6.33 2.80 10.49
CA LYS A 201 5.72 4.13 10.55
C LYS A 201 6.60 5.13 11.29
N ALA A 202 7.19 4.73 12.42
CA ALA A 202 8.14 5.55 13.17
C ALA A 202 9.36 5.92 12.31
N MET A 203 9.97 4.93 11.65
CA MET A 203 11.09 5.16 10.73
C MET A 203 10.74 6.07 9.55
N ILE A 204 9.52 5.96 9.00
CA ILE A 204 9.05 6.83 7.90
C ILE A 204 8.78 8.26 8.40
N GLN A 205 8.25 8.43 9.61
CA GLN A 205 8.03 9.76 10.20
C GLN A 205 9.34 10.51 10.49
N GLU A 206 10.46 9.80 10.63
CA GLU A 206 11.79 10.42 10.76
C GLU A 206 12.38 10.89 9.43
N LEU A 207 11.76 10.55 8.29
CA LEU A 207 12.27 10.99 7.00
C LEU A 207 12.06 12.50 6.80
N PRO A 208 13.02 13.19 6.16
CA PRO A 208 12.85 14.58 5.77
C PRO A 208 11.56 14.79 4.95
N GLY A 209 10.74 15.77 5.35
CA GLY A 209 9.49 16.12 4.70
C GLY A 209 8.25 15.34 5.17
N ALA A 210 8.41 14.33 6.05
CA ALA A 210 7.27 13.58 6.60
C ALA A 210 6.28 14.46 7.37
N ASP A 211 6.79 15.50 8.04
CA ASP A 211 6.02 16.51 8.79
C ASP A 211 5.25 17.49 7.87
N GLN A 212 5.54 17.50 6.57
CA GLN A 212 4.93 18.38 5.57
C GLN A 212 3.84 17.68 4.75
N VAL A 213 3.59 16.38 5.02
CA VAL A 213 2.62 15.55 4.30
C VAL A 213 1.20 15.97 4.67
N PRO A 214 0.40 16.52 3.73
CA PRO A 214 -0.92 17.05 4.05
C PRO A 214 -1.91 15.93 4.37
N GLY A 215 -2.67 16.12 5.45
CA GLY A 215 -3.74 15.20 5.87
C GLY A 215 -3.27 13.91 6.53
N TYR A 216 -1.96 13.63 6.57
CA TYR A 216 -1.43 12.49 7.32
C TYR A 216 -1.59 12.71 8.83
N ILE A 217 -2.15 11.71 9.51
CA ILE A 217 -2.41 11.78 10.95
C ILE A 217 -1.17 11.29 11.69
N TRP A 218 -0.42 12.26 12.20
CA TRP A 218 0.81 12.02 12.95
C TRP A 218 0.56 11.08 14.15
N GLN A 219 1.41 10.06 14.27
CA GLN A 219 1.42 9.13 15.41
C GLN A 219 2.60 9.44 16.33
N HIS A 220 2.47 9.09 17.61
CA HIS A 220 3.55 9.18 18.58
C HIS A 220 4.09 7.79 18.89
N PHE A 221 5.41 7.64 18.84
CA PHE A 221 6.10 6.38 19.11
C PHE A 221 7.06 6.54 20.28
N VAL A 222 7.05 5.57 21.19
CA VAL A 222 7.91 5.55 22.39
C VAL A 222 8.78 4.29 22.31
N GLU A 223 10.10 4.49 22.18
CA GLU A 223 11.14 3.45 22.20
C GLU A 223 11.44 2.94 23.62
#